data_AF-A0A3D8HE36-F1
#
_entry.id   AF-A0A3D8HE36-F1
#
_cell.length_a   1.000
_cell.length_b   1.000
_cell.length_c   1.000
_cell.angle_alpha   90.00
_cell.angle_beta   90.00
_cell.angle_gamma   90.00
#
_symmetry.space_group_name_H-M   'P 1'
#
loop_
_entity.id
_entity.type
_entity.pdbx_description
1 polymer ?
#
loop_
_entity_poly.entity_id
_entity_poly.type
_entity_poly.pdbx_seq_one_letter_code
_entity_poly.pdbx_strand_id
1 'polypeptide(L)'
;MKKKILYWGILSAAVLVVIAASYATWNRLDPNYTCARCHEISTACAKWEQSVHADVTCTDCHGTALESFNSMSEKLNMVYKHFTTKKTFEDIHLTEKQSLALANRCAECHQAEQASWMSGAHSTTYKDIFMDVEHNKMERPYWDCFRCHGMFYDGDIDDLMAMEGGPEDWHIKDASQMDKPAITCLACHQVHHEQPRGMNYKDMDETSRGALAQKAKYPSTALYMRADKRHMPADKLLKEQIFAGDSLVAEIKDANTLLCMQCHAPGTNHQLGSEDDKTTIGDFKDMSCITCHDPHSNQLKTSHRNVHKKLFSTLSK
;
A
#
# COMPACT_ATOMS: atom_id res chain seq x y z
N MET A 1 -5.86 -60.28 -10.07
CA MET A 1 -6.08 -59.00 -9.33
C MET A 1 -4.81 -58.14 -9.26
N LYS A 2 -3.73 -58.54 -8.57
CA LYS A 2 -2.51 -57.71 -8.35
C LYS A 2 -2.03 -56.87 -9.56
N LYS A 3 -1.91 -57.45 -10.77
CA LYS A 3 -1.52 -56.69 -11.99
C LYS A 3 -2.45 -55.53 -12.36
N LYS A 4 -3.77 -55.63 -12.12
CA LYS A 4 -4.73 -54.53 -12.36
C LYS A 4 -4.57 -53.40 -11.33
N ILE A 5 -4.31 -53.75 -10.06
CA ILE A 5 -4.07 -52.77 -8.99
C ILE A 5 -2.77 -51.99 -9.28
N LEU A 6 -1.70 -52.69 -9.68
CA LEU A 6 -0.44 -52.07 -10.09
C LEU A 6 -0.62 -51.15 -11.30
N TYR A 7 -1.36 -51.58 -12.32
CA TYR A 7 -1.66 -50.75 -13.51
C TYR A 7 -2.42 -49.47 -13.14
N TRP A 8 -3.48 -49.56 -12.33
CA TRP A 8 -4.22 -48.39 -11.87
C TRP A 8 -3.36 -47.47 -11.00
N GLY A 9 -2.52 -48.01 -10.10
CA GLY A 9 -1.58 -47.22 -9.30
C GLY A 9 -0.58 -46.44 -10.16
N ILE A 10 0.02 -47.08 -11.18
CA ILE A 10 0.93 -46.43 -12.13
C ILE A 10 0.19 -45.35 -12.94
N LEU A 11 -1.03 -45.64 -13.41
CA LEU A 11 -1.83 -44.66 -14.18
C LEU A 11 -2.20 -43.45 -13.32
N SER A 12 -2.66 -43.64 -12.09
CA SER A 12 -2.96 -42.55 -11.15
C SER A 12 -1.70 -41.72 -10.81
N ALA A 13 -0.56 -42.37 -10.59
CA ALA A 13 0.71 -41.67 -10.36
C ALA A 13 1.13 -40.83 -11.58
N ALA A 14 1.02 -41.38 -12.80
CA ALA A 14 1.33 -40.67 -14.04
C ALA A 14 0.40 -39.45 -14.25
N VAL A 15 -0.90 -39.60 -13.99
CA VAL A 15 -1.87 -38.49 -14.06
C VAL A 15 -1.54 -37.39 -13.04
N LEU A 16 -1.19 -37.76 -11.80
CA LEU A 16 -0.79 -36.79 -10.78
C LEU A 16 0.51 -36.05 -11.15
N VAL A 17 1.48 -36.74 -11.74
CA VAL A 17 2.72 -36.11 -12.26
C VAL A 17 2.41 -35.12 -13.39
N VAL A 18 1.51 -35.47 -14.32
CA VAL A 18 1.09 -34.55 -15.39
C VAL A 18 0.37 -33.33 -14.81
N ILE A 19 -0.57 -33.50 -13.88
CA ILE A 19 -1.27 -32.38 -13.23
C ILE A 19 -0.29 -31.46 -12.49
N ALA A 20 0.65 -32.02 -11.72
CA ALA A 20 1.66 -31.25 -11.01
C ALA A 20 2.60 -30.50 -11.95
N ALA A 21 3.03 -31.14 -13.06
CA ALA A 21 3.85 -30.51 -14.08
C ALA A 21 3.09 -29.36 -14.79
N SER A 22 1.85 -29.58 -15.24
CA SER A 22 1.01 -28.55 -15.85
C SER A 22 0.77 -27.36 -14.92
N TYR A 23 0.55 -27.61 -13.62
CA TYR A 23 0.42 -26.55 -12.61
C TYR A 23 1.74 -25.79 -12.41
N ALA A 24 2.86 -26.49 -12.25
CA ALA A 24 4.19 -25.89 -12.09
C ALA A 24 4.67 -25.13 -13.34
N THR A 25 4.14 -25.46 -14.52
CA THR A 25 4.30 -24.69 -15.76
C THR A 25 3.38 -23.48 -15.78
N TRP A 26 2.08 -23.63 -15.48
CA TRP A 26 1.09 -22.54 -15.51
C TRP A 26 1.53 -21.32 -14.67
N ASN A 27 1.99 -21.56 -13.45
CA ASN A 27 2.47 -20.49 -12.55
C ASN A 27 3.80 -19.83 -13.00
N ARG A 28 4.40 -20.26 -14.12
CA ARG A 28 5.65 -19.70 -14.69
C ARG A 28 5.52 -19.30 -16.17
N LEU A 29 4.33 -19.44 -16.77
CA LEU A 29 4.08 -18.96 -18.12
C LEU A 29 3.84 -17.45 -18.11
N ASP A 30 4.23 -16.80 -19.21
CA ASP A 30 3.89 -15.42 -19.50
C ASP A 30 2.38 -15.17 -19.29
N PRO A 31 1.98 -14.11 -18.55
CA PRO A 31 0.58 -13.81 -18.25
C PRO A 31 -0.35 -13.72 -19.46
N ASN A 32 0.16 -13.43 -20.66
CA ASN A 32 -0.62 -13.43 -21.91
C ASN A 32 -1.19 -14.81 -22.26
N TYR A 33 -0.56 -15.90 -21.82
CA TYR A 33 -1.07 -17.26 -21.99
C TYR A 33 -1.94 -17.74 -20.81
N THR A 34 -1.93 -17.02 -19.68
CA THR A 34 -2.58 -17.41 -18.43
C THR A 34 -3.53 -16.33 -17.90
N CYS A 35 -3.09 -15.44 -17.01
CA CYS A 35 -3.91 -14.49 -16.27
C CYS A 35 -4.63 -13.46 -17.16
N ALA A 36 -3.95 -12.93 -18.18
CA ALA A 36 -4.49 -11.88 -19.05
C ALA A 36 -5.60 -12.38 -19.99
N ARG A 37 -5.86 -13.69 -20.02
CA ARG A 37 -6.95 -14.30 -20.80
C ARG A 37 -8.33 -14.10 -20.17
N CYS A 38 -8.41 -13.66 -18.91
CA CYS A 38 -9.65 -13.25 -18.25
C CYS A 38 -9.83 -11.73 -18.42
N HIS A 39 -10.98 -11.28 -18.92
CA HIS A 39 -11.20 -9.87 -19.26
C HIS A 39 -11.34 -8.96 -18.01
N GLU A 40 -11.56 -9.55 -16.85
CA GLU A 40 -11.58 -8.90 -15.55
C GLU A 40 -10.17 -8.57 -15.03
N ILE A 41 -9.14 -9.27 -15.52
CA ILE A 41 -7.76 -9.19 -15.02
C ILE A 41 -6.78 -8.69 -16.11
N SER A 42 -7.13 -8.76 -17.39
CA SER A 42 -6.28 -8.30 -18.51
C SER A 42 -5.78 -6.86 -18.36
N THR A 43 -6.63 -5.93 -17.88
CA THR A 43 -6.24 -4.55 -17.58
C THR A 43 -5.22 -4.44 -16.44
N ALA A 44 -5.23 -5.35 -15.47
CA ALA A 44 -4.20 -5.43 -14.44
C ALA A 44 -2.87 -5.97 -15.02
N CYS A 45 -2.93 -7.01 -15.86
CA CYS A 45 -1.75 -7.56 -16.54
C CYS A 45 -1.06 -6.51 -17.43
N ALA A 46 -1.80 -5.80 -18.28
CA ALA A 46 -1.25 -4.74 -19.13
C ALA A 46 -0.60 -3.59 -18.34
N LYS A 47 -1.12 -3.26 -17.14
CA LYS A 47 -0.50 -2.29 -16.22
C LYS A 47 0.73 -2.86 -15.51
N TRP A 48 0.74 -4.15 -15.18
CA TRP A 48 1.90 -4.84 -14.62
C TRP A 48 3.07 -4.91 -15.63
N GLU A 49 2.80 -5.22 -16.90
CA GLU A 49 3.81 -5.23 -17.99
C GLU A 49 4.52 -3.88 -18.19
N GLN A 50 3.85 -2.79 -17.80
CA GLN A 50 4.33 -1.41 -17.90
C GLN A 50 4.92 -0.89 -16.57
N SER A 51 4.98 -1.73 -15.53
CA SER A 51 5.49 -1.37 -14.20
C SER A 51 6.98 -1.71 -14.02
N VAL A 52 7.57 -1.22 -12.93
CA VAL A 52 8.91 -1.67 -12.49
C VAL A 52 8.96 -3.13 -12.02
N HIS A 53 7.80 -3.79 -11.84
CA HIS A 53 7.68 -5.19 -11.43
C HIS A 53 7.37 -6.13 -12.61
N ALA A 54 7.45 -5.65 -13.85
CA ALA A 54 7.12 -6.42 -15.06
C ALA A 54 8.00 -7.68 -15.30
N ASP A 55 9.11 -7.81 -14.58
CA ASP A 55 10.02 -8.95 -14.64
C ASP A 55 9.92 -9.87 -13.39
N VAL A 56 8.93 -9.62 -12.51
CA VAL A 56 8.57 -10.43 -11.32
C VAL A 56 7.28 -11.22 -11.61
N THR A 57 7.18 -12.51 -11.24
CA THR A 57 6.01 -13.31 -11.61
C THR A 57 4.78 -12.92 -10.80
N CYS A 58 3.58 -12.98 -11.40
CA CYS A 58 2.33 -12.65 -10.71
C CYS A 58 2.14 -13.46 -9.42
N THR A 59 2.69 -14.68 -9.35
CA THR A 59 2.59 -15.58 -8.20
C THR A 59 3.53 -15.26 -7.05
N ASP A 60 4.60 -14.50 -7.29
CA ASP A 60 5.46 -14.01 -6.21
C ASP A 60 4.73 -12.94 -5.37
N CYS A 61 3.80 -12.20 -5.98
CA CYS A 61 2.95 -11.21 -5.32
C CYS A 61 1.56 -11.72 -4.91
N HIS A 62 0.82 -12.39 -5.80
CA HIS A 62 -0.58 -12.81 -5.57
C HIS A 62 -0.75 -14.26 -5.08
N GLY A 63 0.35 -14.98 -4.93
CA GLY A 63 0.37 -16.38 -4.49
C GLY A 63 -0.28 -17.38 -5.44
N THR A 64 -0.10 -18.64 -5.11
CA THR A 64 -0.58 -19.79 -5.87
C THR A 64 -1.74 -20.50 -5.17
N ALA A 65 -2.57 -21.20 -5.94
CA ALA A 65 -3.73 -21.94 -5.41
C ALA A 65 -3.39 -23.02 -4.36
N LEU A 66 -2.15 -23.52 -4.30
CA LEU A 66 -1.77 -24.65 -3.42
C LEU A 66 -1.09 -24.23 -2.10
N GLU A 67 -0.91 -22.93 -1.84
CA GLU A 67 -0.30 -22.44 -0.59
C GLU A 67 -1.15 -22.71 0.66
N SER A 68 -2.47 -22.66 0.52
CA SER A 68 -3.39 -22.96 1.61
C SER A 68 -4.77 -23.35 1.08
N PHE A 69 -5.60 -23.97 1.93
CA PHE A 69 -7.01 -24.22 1.62
C PHE A 69 -7.78 -22.92 1.28
N ASN A 70 -7.43 -21.80 1.93
CA ASN A 70 -7.98 -20.49 1.60
C ASN A 70 -7.58 -20.04 0.19
N SER A 71 -6.31 -20.19 -0.17
CA SER A 71 -5.78 -19.83 -1.51
C SER A 71 -6.45 -20.67 -2.60
N MET A 72 -6.68 -21.96 -2.36
CA MET A 72 -7.39 -22.84 -3.29
C MET A 72 -8.87 -22.42 -3.43
N SER A 73 -9.55 -22.17 -2.31
CA SER A 73 -10.94 -21.70 -2.30
C SER A 73 -11.09 -20.36 -3.02
N GLU A 74 -10.15 -19.42 -2.84
CA GLU A 74 -10.11 -18.14 -3.54
C GLU A 74 -10.03 -18.32 -5.06
N LYS A 75 -9.01 -19.03 -5.59
CA LYS A 75 -8.86 -19.15 -7.04
C LYS A 75 -10.01 -19.95 -7.67
N LEU A 76 -10.59 -20.93 -6.97
CA LEU A 76 -11.82 -21.61 -7.41
C LEU A 76 -13.03 -20.66 -7.44
N ASN A 77 -13.17 -19.78 -6.44
CA ASN A 77 -14.23 -18.78 -6.38
C ASN A 77 -14.08 -17.71 -7.50
N MET A 78 -12.86 -17.37 -7.91
CA MET A 78 -12.63 -16.53 -9.09
C MET A 78 -13.21 -17.17 -10.37
N VAL A 79 -12.90 -18.44 -10.63
CA VAL A 79 -13.43 -19.18 -11.79
C VAL A 79 -14.95 -19.34 -11.70
N TYR A 80 -15.49 -19.62 -10.52
CA TYR A 80 -16.94 -19.69 -10.31
C TYR A 80 -17.61 -18.35 -10.62
N LYS A 81 -17.08 -17.23 -10.12
CA LYS A 81 -17.61 -15.87 -10.35
C LYS A 81 -17.56 -15.48 -11.82
N HIS A 82 -16.48 -15.79 -12.55
CA HIS A 82 -16.35 -15.55 -13.99
C HIS A 82 -17.53 -16.15 -14.80
N PHE A 83 -17.98 -17.36 -14.46
CA PHE A 83 -19.08 -18.03 -15.15
C PHE A 83 -20.48 -17.73 -14.61
N THR A 84 -20.62 -17.18 -13.40
CA THR A 84 -21.92 -16.99 -12.72
C THR A 84 -22.30 -15.53 -12.46
N THR A 85 -21.35 -14.61 -12.52
CA THR A 85 -21.58 -13.18 -12.24
C THR A 85 -20.94 -12.32 -13.32
N LYS A 86 -21.67 -11.32 -13.82
CA LYS A 86 -21.05 -10.31 -14.69
C LYS A 86 -20.13 -9.43 -13.83
N LYS A 87 -18.82 -9.52 -14.07
CA LYS A 87 -17.80 -8.71 -13.41
C LYS A 87 -16.94 -8.00 -14.44
N THR A 88 -16.32 -6.90 -14.03
CA THR A 88 -15.39 -6.08 -14.83
C THR A 88 -14.12 -5.85 -14.03
N PHE A 89 -13.05 -5.36 -14.66
CA PHE A 89 -11.83 -4.95 -13.95
C PHE A 89 -12.13 -3.96 -12.80
N GLU A 90 -13.08 -3.05 -13.01
CA GLU A 90 -13.49 -2.04 -12.04
C GLU A 90 -14.22 -2.64 -10.80
N ASP A 91 -14.67 -3.89 -10.86
CA ASP A 91 -15.22 -4.64 -9.73
C ASP A 91 -14.17 -5.40 -8.90
N ILE A 92 -12.92 -5.52 -9.40
CA ILE A 92 -11.88 -6.34 -8.78
C ILE A 92 -11.01 -5.48 -7.87
N HIS A 93 -11.06 -5.77 -6.58
CA HIS A 93 -10.17 -5.22 -5.56
C HIS A 93 -9.61 -6.36 -4.69
N LEU A 94 -8.54 -6.09 -3.95
CA LEU A 94 -8.06 -6.98 -2.90
C LEU A 94 -8.98 -6.88 -1.68
N THR A 95 -9.16 -7.98 -0.96
CA THR A 95 -9.62 -7.99 0.44
C THR A 95 -8.51 -7.53 1.38
N GLU A 96 -8.85 -7.22 2.64
CA GLU A 96 -7.89 -6.93 3.71
C GLU A 96 -6.81 -8.04 3.79
N LYS A 97 -7.26 -9.29 3.91
CA LYS A 97 -6.42 -10.49 4.00
C LYS A 97 -5.44 -10.64 2.83
N GLN A 98 -5.88 -10.33 1.61
CA GLN A 98 -5.02 -10.36 0.42
C GLN A 98 -4.04 -9.18 0.39
N SER A 99 -4.46 -8.01 0.86
CA SER A 99 -3.62 -6.81 0.95
C SER A 99 -2.49 -7.01 1.96
N LEU A 100 -2.80 -7.59 3.12
CA LEU A 100 -1.82 -7.97 4.16
C LEU A 100 -0.87 -9.08 3.67
N ALA A 101 -1.39 -10.11 2.97
CA ALA A 101 -0.56 -11.16 2.39
C ALA A 101 0.40 -10.61 1.31
N LEU A 102 -0.04 -9.65 0.49
CA LEU A 102 0.78 -8.96 -0.49
C LEU A 102 1.84 -8.06 0.18
N ALA A 103 1.48 -7.31 1.23
CA ALA A 103 2.42 -6.49 1.98
C ALA A 103 3.54 -7.34 2.63
N ASN A 104 3.20 -8.51 3.17
CA ASN A 104 4.20 -9.45 3.69
C ASN A 104 5.15 -9.98 2.60
N ARG A 105 4.66 -10.19 1.38
CA ARG A 105 5.48 -10.60 0.23
C ARG A 105 6.39 -9.48 -0.29
N CYS A 106 6.00 -8.21 -0.15
CA CYS A 106 6.91 -7.10 -0.44
C CYS A 106 8.20 -7.22 0.36
N ALA A 107 8.13 -7.62 1.63
CA ALA A 107 9.28 -7.78 2.52
C ALA A 107 10.25 -8.91 2.12
N GLU A 108 9.86 -9.86 1.25
CA GLU A 108 10.78 -10.90 0.76
C GLU A 108 11.91 -10.29 -0.08
N CYS A 109 11.61 -9.23 -0.84
CA CYS A 109 12.57 -8.45 -1.64
C CYS A 109 12.98 -7.13 -0.97
N HIS A 110 12.02 -6.40 -0.40
CA HIS A 110 12.20 -5.07 0.20
C HIS A 110 12.52 -5.14 1.70
N GLN A 111 13.54 -5.92 2.04
CA GLN A 111 13.93 -6.22 3.42
C GLN A 111 14.41 -4.97 4.18
N ALA A 112 15.06 -4.02 3.49
CA ALA A 112 15.55 -2.78 4.07
C ALA A 112 14.41 -1.78 4.33
N GLU A 113 13.48 -1.64 3.39
CA GLU A 113 12.30 -0.79 3.52
C GLU A 113 11.36 -1.33 4.60
N GLN A 114 11.15 -2.65 4.66
CA GLN A 114 10.41 -3.32 5.73
C GLN A 114 11.06 -3.08 7.10
N ALA A 115 12.38 -3.23 7.22
CA ALA A 115 13.09 -3.00 8.47
C ALA A 115 12.99 -1.54 8.94
N SER A 116 13.00 -0.58 8.01
CA SER A 116 12.74 0.83 8.32
C SER A 116 11.30 1.04 8.79
N TRP A 117 10.31 0.56 8.04
CA TRP A 117 8.89 0.65 8.41
C TRP A 117 8.60 0.07 9.80
N MET A 118 9.11 -1.14 10.10
CA MET A 118 9.04 -1.79 11.43
C MET A 118 9.72 -1.01 12.57
N SER A 119 10.54 -0.01 12.27
CA SER A 119 11.24 0.82 13.26
C SER A 119 10.59 2.19 13.47
N GLY A 120 9.49 2.48 12.78
CA GLY A 120 8.81 3.78 12.79
C GLY A 120 7.33 3.69 13.13
N ALA A 121 6.70 4.84 13.37
CA ALA A 121 5.29 4.90 13.74
C ALA A 121 4.33 4.38 12.63
N HIS A 122 4.81 4.20 11.40
CA HIS A 122 4.02 3.60 10.33
C HIS A 122 3.70 2.11 10.55
N SER A 123 4.46 1.38 11.38
CA SER A 123 4.10 0.00 11.77
C SER A 123 3.07 -0.08 12.91
N THR A 124 2.38 1.03 13.21
CA THR A 124 1.27 1.09 14.17
C THR A 124 0.13 0.13 13.81
N THR A 125 -0.43 -0.53 14.81
CA THR A 125 -1.49 -1.54 14.64
C THR A 125 -2.90 -0.96 14.82
N TYR A 126 -3.93 -1.72 14.46
CA TYR A 126 -5.32 -1.36 14.77
C TYR A 126 -5.53 -1.16 16.27
N LYS A 127 -4.89 -1.96 17.12
CA LYS A 127 -4.93 -1.79 18.58
C LYS A 127 -4.30 -0.47 19.02
N ASP A 128 -3.12 -0.13 18.50
CA ASP A 128 -2.39 1.09 18.87
C ASP A 128 -3.15 2.37 18.49
N ILE A 129 -4.03 2.31 17.48
CA ILE A 129 -4.91 3.42 17.09
C ILE A 129 -6.25 3.36 17.82
N PHE A 130 -7.05 2.30 17.62
CA PHE A 130 -8.46 2.27 18.05
C PHE A 130 -8.65 1.96 19.54
N MET A 131 -7.60 1.54 20.24
CA MET A 131 -7.60 1.32 21.69
C MET A 131 -6.67 2.29 22.45
N ASP A 132 -6.27 3.41 21.84
CA ASP A 132 -5.70 4.54 22.57
C ASP A 132 -6.83 5.23 23.37
N VAL A 133 -6.84 4.98 24.67
CA VAL A 133 -7.87 5.48 25.59
C VAL A 133 -7.80 7.00 25.79
N GLU A 134 -6.62 7.63 25.64
CA GLU A 134 -6.49 9.09 25.73
C GLU A 134 -6.97 9.77 24.44
N HIS A 135 -6.72 9.17 23.27
CA HIS A 135 -7.33 9.62 22.02
C HIS A 135 -8.85 9.43 22.03
N ASN A 136 -9.34 8.25 22.46
CA ASN A 136 -10.76 7.91 22.52
C ASN A 136 -11.57 8.76 23.51
N LYS A 137 -10.92 9.52 24.41
CA LYS A 137 -11.54 10.55 25.26
C LYS A 137 -11.76 11.89 24.55
N MET A 138 -11.07 12.13 23.44
CA MET A 138 -11.18 13.35 22.64
C MET A 138 -12.10 13.15 21.44
N GLU A 139 -11.94 12.05 20.70
CA GLU A 139 -12.75 11.68 19.53
C GLU A 139 -13.16 10.22 19.61
N ARG A 140 -14.43 9.89 19.30
CA ARG A 140 -14.89 8.49 19.34
C ARG A 140 -14.57 7.83 18.00
N PRO A 141 -13.95 6.63 17.96
CA PRO A 141 -13.70 5.93 16.70
C PRO A 141 -14.94 5.86 15.80
N TYR A 142 -14.79 6.32 14.56
CA TYR A 142 -15.87 6.39 13.57
C TYR A 142 -15.39 6.01 12.17
N TRP A 143 -16.31 5.93 11.21
CA TRP A 143 -16.06 5.37 9.88
C TRP A 143 -14.96 6.08 9.07
N ASP A 144 -14.72 7.39 9.26
CA ASP A 144 -13.71 8.11 8.48
C ASP A 144 -12.29 7.93 9.05
N CYS A 145 -12.14 7.46 10.29
CA CYS A 145 -10.85 6.98 10.80
C CYS A 145 -10.27 5.88 9.88
N PHE A 146 -11.13 5.11 9.20
CA PHE A 146 -10.70 4.10 8.23
C PHE A 146 -10.16 4.68 6.91
N ARG A 147 -10.27 5.99 6.65
CA ARG A 147 -9.63 6.66 5.51
C ARG A 147 -8.10 6.51 5.56
N CYS A 148 -7.52 6.49 6.77
CA CYS A 148 -6.07 6.41 6.99
C CYS A 148 -5.65 5.23 7.90
N HIS A 149 -6.46 4.84 8.90
CA HIS A 149 -6.07 3.81 9.89
C HIS A 149 -6.75 2.45 9.70
N GLY A 150 -7.67 2.33 8.74
CA GLY A 150 -8.44 1.12 8.43
C GLY A 150 -8.54 0.88 6.92
N MET A 151 -7.54 1.37 6.16
CA MET A 151 -7.61 1.56 4.70
C MET A 151 -8.01 0.29 3.94
N PHE A 152 -7.55 -0.87 4.41
CA PHE A 152 -7.77 -2.18 3.80
C PHE A 152 -8.85 -3.01 4.49
N TYR A 153 -9.36 -2.59 5.65
CA TYR A 153 -10.35 -3.36 6.42
C TYR A 153 -11.66 -3.48 5.63
N ASP A 154 -12.19 -4.70 5.50
CA ASP A 154 -13.34 -4.99 4.62
C ASP A 154 -14.70 -4.61 5.22
N GLY A 155 -14.83 -4.53 6.55
CA GLY A 155 -16.06 -4.15 7.28
C GLY A 155 -16.14 -2.66 7.64
N ASP A 156 -16.94 -2.30 8.63
CA ASP A 156 -17.01 -0.94 9.20
C ASP A 156 -16.51 -0.85 10.66
N ILE A 157 -16.68 0.31 11.29
CA ILE A 157 -16.18 0.55 12.66
C ILE A 157 -16.96 -0.25 13.71
N ASP A 158 -18.24 -0.54 13.46
CA ASP A 158 -19.08 -1.35 14.34
C ASP A 158 -18.86 -2.86 14.09
N ASP A 159 -18.34 -3.28 12.94
CA ASP A 159 -17.74 -4.62 12.76
C ASP A 159 -16.45 -4.77 13.59
N LEU A 160 -15.57 -3.77 13.58
CA LEU A 160 -14.24 -3.84 14.23
C LEU A 160 -14.30 -3.69 15.75
N MET A 161 -15.03 -2.69 16.25
CA MET A 161 -14.96 -2.23 17.64
C MET A 161 -16.24 -2.51 18.43
N ALA A 162 -16.08 -2.98 19.66
CA ALA A 162 -17.06 -2.86 20.73
C ALA A 162 -16.85 -1.49 21.40
N MET A 163 -17.93 -0.73 21.52
CA MET A 163 -17.90 0.68 21.93
C MET A 163 -19.06 1.03 22.88
N GLU A 164 -19.51 0.02 23.63
CA GLU A 164 -20.37 0.09 24.79
C GLU A 164 -19.57 0.57 26.02
N GLY A 165 -20.19 1.31 26.94
CA GLY A 165 -19.47 1.88 28.09
C GLY A 165 -18.66 3.13 27.73
N GLY A 166 -17.64 3.44 28.54
CA GLY A 166 -16.73 4.56 28.31
C GLY A 166 -15.48 4.16 27.51
N PRO A 167 -14.63 5.12 27.10
CA PRO A 167 -13.39 4.86 26.35
C PRO A 167 -12.45 3.81 26.97
N GLU A 168 -12.49 3.61 28.28
CA GLU A 168 -11.74 2.60 29.04
C GLU A 168 -12.25 1.16 28.78
N ASP A 169 -13.52 1.00 28.37
CA ASP A 169 -14.20 -0.28 28.12
C ASP A 169 -14.14 -0.71 26.64
N TRP A 170 -13.85 0.23 25.73
CA TRP A 170 -13.91 0.02 24.28
C TRP A 170 -12.76 -0.86 23.78
N HIS A 171 -13.05 -1.81 22.90
CA HIS A 171 -12.08 -2.81 22.46
C HIS A 171 -12.38 -3.40 21.08
N ILE A 172 -11.35 -3.88 20.42
CA ILE A 172 -11.47 -4.62 19.15
C ILE A 172 -12.16 -5.97 19.40
N LYS A 173 -13.22 -6.27 18.64
CA LYS A 173 -14.10 -7.44 18.82
C LYS A 173 -13.43 -8.78 18.53
N ASP A 174 -12.58 -8.83 17.51
CA ASP A 174 -11.82 -10.02 17.13
C ASP A 174 -10.34 -9.79 17.43
N ALA A 175 -9.80 -10.55 18.38
CA ALA A 175 -8.39 -10.46 18.78
C ALA A 175 -7.41 -10.69 17.60
N SER A 176 -7.82 -11.39 16.53
CA SER A 176 -7.00 -11.58 15.33
C SER A 176 -6.81 -10.29 14.50
N GLN A 177 -7.57 -9.24 14.79
CA GLN A 177 -7.45 -7.91 14.18
C GLN A 177 -6.45 -7.01 14.91
N MET A 178 -6.24 -7.22 16.22
CA MET A 178 -5.58 -6.25 17.10
C MET A 178 -4.18 -5.86 16.62
N ASP A 179 -3.33 -6.84 16.36
CA ASP A 179 -1.93 -6.63 16.00
C ASP A 179 -1.72 -6.46 14.47
N LYS A 180 -2.81 -6.23 13.69
CA LYS A 180 -2.71 -5.96 12.25
C LYS A 180 -2.22 -4.52 12.00
N PRO A 181 -1.33 -4.28 11.02
CA PRO A 181 -0.85 -2.94 10.71
C PRO A 181 -1.94 -2.06 10.07
N ALA A 182 -2.07 -0.84 10.58
CA ALA A 182 -2.99 0.16 10.04
C ALA A 182 -2.53 0.70 8.68
N ILE A 183 -1.21 0.93 8.53
CA ILE A 183 -0.58 1.58 7.37
C ILE A 183 0.42 0.62 6.73
N THR A 184 -0.02 -0.15 5.73
CA THR A 184 0.87 -1.07 4.98
C THR A 184 1.61 -0.37 3.85
N CYS A 185 2.59 -1.03 3.23
CA CYS A 185 3.27 -0.54 2.01
C CYS A 185 2.28 -0.12 0.91
N LEU A 186 1.14 -0.83 0.80
CA LEU A 186 0.10 -0.55 -0.19
C LEU A 186 -0.67 0.75 0.08
N ALA A 187 -0.57 1.37 1.27
CA ALA A 187 -1.15 2.68 1.52
C ALA A 187 -0.56 3.78 0.63
N CYS A 188 0.74 3.63 0.28
CA CYS A 188 1.54 4.62 -0.44
C CYS A 188 2.07 4.14 -1.81
N HIS A 189 2.02 2.82 -2.09
CA HIS A 189 2.56 2.23 -3.32
C HIS A 189 1.50 1.49 -4.15
N GLN A 190 1.36 1.88 -5.41
CA GLN A 190 0.61 1.13 -6.43
C GLN A 190 1.55 0.19 -7.19
N VAL A 191 1.28 -1.12 -7.15
CA VAL A 191 2.08 -2.13 -7.86
C VAL A 191 1.83 -2.08 -9.38
N HIS A 192 0.56 -2.04 -9.79
CA HIS A 192 0.13 -2.03 -11.20
C HIS A 192 -0.01 -0.58 -11.73
N HIS A 193 1.11 0.10 -11.90
CA HIS A 193 1.21 1.46 -12.44
C HIS A 193 2.27 1.54 -13.54
N GLU A 194 2.02 2.32 -14.59
CA GLU A 194 3.02 2.60 -15.63
C GLU A 194 4.20 3.38 -15.01
N GLN A 195 5.40 2.81 -15.03
CA GLN A 195 6.60 3.48 -14.57
C GLN A 195 7.76 3.21 -15.55
N PRO A 196 8.64 4.19 -15.82
CA PRO A 196 9.82 3.96 -16.66
C PRO A 196 10.66 2.82 -16.07
N ARG A 197 10.72 1.67 -16.77
CA ARG A 197 11.51 0.52 -16.33
C ARG A 197 12.96 0.93 -16.08
N GLY A 198 13.53 0.44 -14.99
CA GLY A 198 14.94 0.66 -14.67
C GLY A 198 15.84 -0.09 -15.64
N MET A 199 16.41 0.61 -16.62
CA MET A 199 17.56 0.08 -17.37
C MET A 199 18.73 -0.13 -16.39
N ASN A 200 19.53 -1.19 -16.56
CA ASN A 200 20.77 -1.28 -15.80
C ASN A 200 21.69 -0.12 -16.17
N TYR A 201 22.44 0.43 -15.21
CA TYR A 201 23.36 1.55 -15.47
C TYR A 201 24.37 1.29 -16.62
N LYS A 202 24.75 0.02 -16.81
CA LYS A 202 25.62 -0.44 -17.91
C LYS A 202 24.96 -0.28 -19.29
N ASP A 203 23.66 -0.49 -19.36
CA ASP A 203 22.87 -0.55 -20.59
C ASP A 203 22.30 0.82 -20.98
N MET A 204 22.22 1.75 -20.02
CA MET A 204 21.90 3.16 -20.27
C MET A 204 22.93 3.83 -21.19
N ASP A 205 22.48 4.68 -22.10
CA ASP A 205 23.35 5.61 -22.84
C ASP A 205 23.82 6.80 -21.97
N GLU A 206 24.75 7.59 -22.50
CA GLU A 206 25.36 8.72 -21.77
C GLU A 206 24.32 9.79 -21.39
N THR A 207 23.38 10.09 -22.28
CA THR A 207 22.25 11.01 -22.03
C THR A 207 21.38 10.53 -20.88
N SER A 208 21.08 9.24 -20.84
CA SER A 208 20.26 8.58 -19.81
C SER A 208 20.97 8.56 -18.45
N ARG A 209 22.29 8.31 -18.43
CA ARG A 209 23.10 8.42 -17.20
C ARG A 209 23.18 9.87 -16.70
N GLY A 210 23.36 10.84 -17.60
CA GLY A 210 23.34 12.27 -17.28
C GLY A 210 21.98 12.71 -16.73
N ALA A 211 20.89 12.25 -17.34
CA ALA A 211 19.54 12.47 -16.84
C ALA A 211 19.31 11.81 -15.48
N LEU A 212 19.80 10.58 -15.24
CA LEU A 212 19.72 9.91 -13.94
C LEU A 212 20.39 10.74 -12.83
N ALA A 213 21.55 11.33 -13.09
CA ALA A 213 22.27 12.18 -12.14
C ALA A 213 21.56 13.52 -11.84
N GLN A 214 20.73 14.03 -12.76
CA GLN A 214 19.94 15.24 -12.57
C GLN A 214 18.54 14.97 -11.98
N LYS A 215 17.99 13.78 -12.24
CA LYS A 215 16.59 13.44 -11.96
C LYS A 215 16.43 12.88 -10.55
N ALA A 216 16.54 13.76 -9.56
CA ALA A 216 16.02 13.54 -8.20
C ALA A 216 14.48 13.51 -8.14
N LYS A 217 13.80 12.94 -9.17
CA LYS A 217 12.40 12.55 -9.07
C LYS A 217 12.33 11.20 -8.38
N TYR A 218 11.98 11.24 -7.11
CA TYR A 218 11.52 10.09 -6.32
C TYR A 218 10.49 9.24 -7.11
N PRO A 219 10.37 7.93 -6.83
CA PRO A 219 9.41 7.06 -7.51
C PRO A 219 7.97 7.57 -7.36
N SER A 220 7.12 7.24 -8.33
CA SER A 220 5.71 7.64 -8.29
C SER A 220 4.98 6.88 -7.17
N THR A 221 4.52 7.63 -6.17
CA THR A 221 3.72 7.14 -5.05
C THR A 221 2.24 7.39 -5.30
N ALA A 222 1.36 6.73 -4.55
CA ALA A 222 -0.09 6.82 -4.71
C ALA A 222 -0.83 6.50 -3.40
N LEU A 223 -1.80 7.34 -3.04
CA LEU A 223 -2.68 7.08 -1.89
C LEU A 223 -3.66 5.95 -2.23
N TYR A 224 -3.81 4.96 -1.37
CA TYR A 224 -4.94 4.02 -1.48
C TYR A 224 -6.25 4.65 -0.97
N MET A 225 -7.17 4.92 -1.88
CA MET A 225 -8.51 5.43 -1.57
C MET A 225 -9.42 4.29 -1.15
N ARG A 226 -9.74 4.17 0.15
CA ARG A 226 -10.62 3.13 0.69
C ARG A 226 -12.00 3.12 0.03
N ALA A 227 -12.57 4.30 -0.25
CA ALA A 227 -13.89 4.43 -0.87
C ALA A 227 -13.97 3.81 -2.28
N ASP A 228 -12.95 4.06 -3.11
CA ASP A 228 -12.84 3.51 -4.48
C ASP A 228 -12.18 2.12 -4.52
N LYS A 229 -11.60 1.69 -3.39
CA LYS A 229 -10.72 0.52 -3.21
C LYS A 229 -9.52 0.49 -4.17
N ARG A 230 -8.98 1.65 -4.52
CA ARG A 230 -7.96 1.85 -5.58
C ARG A 230 -6.94 2.93 -5.22
N HIS A 231 -5.78 2.90 -5.89
CA HIS A 231 -4.75 3.93 -5.75
C HIS A 231 -5.01 5.17 -6.61
N MET A 232 -4.94 6.35 -5.99
CA MET A 232 -4.86 7.65 -6.66
C MET A 232 -3.38 8.12 -6.70
N PRO A 233 -2.79 8.37 -7.88
CA PRO A 233 -1.40 8.85 -7.99
C PRO A 233 -1.20 10.15 -7.21
N ALA A 234 -0.10 10.26 -6.48
CA ALA A 234 0.12 11.36 -5.55
C ALA A 234 0.25 12.75 -6.24
N ASP A 235 0.61 12.77 -7.53
CA ASP A 235 0.61 14.00 -8.35
C ASP A 235 -0.79 14.44 -8.85
N LYS A 236 -1.85 13.68 -8.50
CA LYS A 236 -3.26 13.99 -8.76
C LYS A 236 -4.06 14.32 -7.49
N LEU A 237 -3.43 14.25 -6.32
CA LEU A 237 -4.04 14.71 -5.07
C LEU A 237 -4.32 16.23 -5.13
N LEU A 238 -5.26 16.69 -4.31
CA LEU A 238 -5.53 18.12 -4.16
C LEU A 238 -4.25 18.84 -3.70
N LYS A 239 -3.92 19.96 -4.34
CA LYS A 239 -2.78 20.79 -3.96
C LYS A 239 -3.11 21.56 -2.70
N GLU A 240 -2.26 21.43 -1.70
CA GLU A 240 -2.53 22.04 -0.40
C GLU A 240 -2.05 23.51 -0.34
N GLN A 241 -2.83 24.37 0.31
CA GLN A 241 -2.53 25.79 0.50
C GLN A 241 -2.48 26.10 1.99
N ILE A 242 -1.32 26.57 2.46
CA ILE A 242 -1.02 26.76 3.89
C ILE A 242 -0.93 28.25 4.22
N PHE A 243 -1.63 28.65 5.28
CA PHE A 243 -1.83 30.04 5.67
C PHE A 243 -1.22 30.35 7.05
N ALA A 244 -0.88 31.60 7.28
CA ALA A 244 -0.56 32.15 8.60
C ALA A 244 -1.47 33.36 8.84
N GLY A 245 -2.52 33.16 9.65
CA GLY A 245 -3.68 34.06 9.63
C GLY A 245 -4.33 34.05 8.24
N ASP A 246 -4.59 35.23 7.70
CA ASP A 246 -5.14 35.41 6.35
C ASP A 246 -4.09 35.31 5.23
N SER A 247 -2.79 35.19 5.56
CA SER A 247 -1.70 35.23 4.57
C SER A 247 -1.30 33.84 4.07
N LEU A 248 -1.43 33.58 2.77
CA LEU A 248 -0.91 32.36 2.13
C LEU A 248 0.64 32.32 2.19
N VAL A 249 1.20 31.32 2.88
CA VAL A 249 2.67 31.17 3.05
C VAL A 249 3.27 30.08 2.15
N ALA A 250 2.52 29.02 1.82
CA ALA A 250 2.96 27.95 0.93
C ALA A 250 1.81 27.37 0.07
N GLU A 251 2.17 26.85 -1.11
CA GLU A 251 1.27 26.07 -1.98
C GLU A 251 2.02 24.79 -2.38
N ILE A 252 1.60 23.66 -1.84
CA ILE A 252 2.33 22.39 -1.87
C ILE A 252 2.18 21.73 -3.24
N LYS A 253 3.32 21.34 -3.82
CA LYS A 253 3.43 20.86 -5.22
C LYS A 253 4.24 19.58 -5.38
N ASP A 254 4.99 19.19 -4.36
CA ASP A 254 5.69 17.90 -4.36
C ASP A 254 4.69 16.78 -4.05
N ALA A 255 4.62 15.79 -4.93
CA ALA A 255 3.66 14.70 -4.85
C ALA A 255 3.81 13.88 -3.55
N ASN A 256 5.05 13.63 -3.10
CA ASN A 256 5.27 12.87 -1.87
C ASN A 256 4.83 13.65 -0.62
N THR A 257 5.03 14.96 -0.62
CA THR A 257 4.53 15.85 0.44
C THR A 257 3.00 15.88 0.46
N LEU A 258 2.34 15.97 -0.71
CA LEU A 258 0.88 15.88 -0.81
C LEU A 258 0.32 14.53 -0.31
N LEU A 259 1.08 13.44 -0.46
CA LEU A 259 0.76 12.13 0.10
C LEU A 259 0.98 12.08 1.62
N CYS A 260 2.12 12.56 2.12
CA CYS A 260 2.39 12.63 3.57
C CYS A 260 1.33 13.46 4.31
N MET A 261 0.88 14.57 3.71
CA MET A 261 -0.17 15.43 4.26
C MET A 261 -1.58 14.82 4.24
N GLN A 262 -1.76 13.59 3.76
CA GLN A 262 -3.00 12.83 3.97
C GLN A 262 -3.13 12.29 5.40
N CYS A 263 -2.01 12.24 6.15
CA CYS A 263 -1.97 11.92 7.56
C CYS A 263 -1.40 13.10 8.39
N HIS A 264 -0.33 13.73 7.91
CA HIS A 264 0.34 14.86 8.57
C HIS A 264 -0.23 16.20 8.09
N ALA A 265 -1.54 16.38 8.28
CA ALA A 265 -2.31 17.51 7.77
C ALA A 265 -2.35 18.69 8.76
N PRO A 266 -2.53 19.94 8.26
CA PRO A 266 -3.06 21.02 9.09
C PRO A 266 -4.53 20.75 9.48
N GLY A 267 -5.04 21.51 10.44
CA GLY A 267 -6.48 21.55 10.73
C GLY A 267 -7.30 22.19 9.60
N THR A 268 -8.63 22.14 9.71
CA THR A 268 -9.59 22.56 8.67
C THR A 268 -9.52 24.03 8.22
N ASN A 269 -8.78 24.88 8.92
CA ASN A 269 -8.48 26.27 8.52
C ASN A 269 -7.11 26.43 7.82
N HIS A 270 -6.44 25.31 7.54
CA HIS A 270 -5.20 25.18 6.78
C HIS A 270 -4.05 26.05 7.32
N GLN A 271 -4.02 26.21 8.65
CA GLN A 271 -3.06 27.08 9.34
C GLN A 271 -1.72 26.37 9.58
N LEU A 272 -0.63 27.08 9.32
CA LEU A 272 0.74 26.65 9.54
C LEU A 272 0.96 26.21 10.99
N GLY A 273 1.41 24.97 11.17
CA GLY A 273 1.68 24.37 12.48
C GLY A 273 0.44 24.05 13.32
N SER A 274 -0.76 24.03 12.71
CA SER A 274 -1.97 23.47 13.34
C SER A 274 -2.02 21.94 13.21
N GLU A 275 -2.69 21.28 14.15
CA GLU A 275 -2.78 19.81 14.24
C GLU A 275 -1.42 19.12 14.02
N ASP A 276 -1.28 18.28 12.99
CA ASP A 276 -0.03 17.60 12.66
C ASP A 276 0.68 18.19 11.43
N ASP A 277 0.43 19.46 11.07
CA ASP A 277 1.18 20.15 10.01
C ASP A 277 2.68 20.17 10.30
N LYS A 278 3.47 19.87 9.26
CA LYS A 278 4.94 19.96 9.23
C LYS A 278 5.43 20.73 8.00
N THR A 279 4.60 21.59 7.41
CA THR A 279 4.96 22.41 6.25
C THR A 279 6.26 23.20 6.48
N THR A 280 7.14 23.16 5.49
CA THR A 280 8.43 23.85 5.50
C THR A 280 8.29 25.26 4.93
N ILE A 281 8.90 26.24 5.61
CA ILE A 281 8.88 27.66 5.22
C ILE A 281 10.26 28.30 5.42
N GLY A 282 10.45 29.52 4.89
CA GLY A 282 11.73 30.22 4.92
C GLY A 282 12.81 29.50 4.11
N ASP A 283 14.01 29.36 4.69
CA ASP A 283 15.19 28.72 4.07
C ASP A 283 14.93 27.29 3.54
N PHE A 284 13.92 26.61 4.09
CA PHE A 284 13.57 25.22 3.77
C PHE A 284 12.27 25.09 2.95
N LYS A 285 11.70 26.21 2.49
CA LYS A 285 10.46 26.22 1.70
C LYS A 285 10.60 25.37 0.44
N ASP A 286 9.49 24.72 0.06
CA ASP A 286 9.35 23.84 -1.11
C ASP A 286 10.23 22.57 -1.06
N MET A 287 10.95 22.30 0.05
CA MET A 287 11.62 21.01 0.29
C MET A 287 10.61 19.90 0.60
N SER A 288 10.72 18.77 -0.12
CA SER A 288 9.92 17.57 0.15
C SER A 288 10.24 16.95 1.51
N CYS A 289 9.22 16.48 2.23
CA CYS A 289 9.34 15.81 3.54
C CYS A 289 10.47 14.76 3.56
N ILE A 290 10.56 13.93 2.52
CA ILE A 290 11.51 12.81 2.41
C ILE A 290 12.97 13.24 2.16
N THR A 291 13.24 14.55 2.05
CA THR A 291 14.61 15.11 2.14
C THR A 291 15.10 15.08 3.59
N CYS A 292 14.22 15.47 4.52
CA CYS A 292 14.49 15.56 5.95
C CYS A 292 14.18 14.26 6.69
N HIS A 293 13.13 13.54 6.29
CA HIS A 293 12.67 12.29 6.89
C HIS A 293 13.05 11.07 6.05
N ASP A 294 13.20 9.92 6.70
CA ASP A 294 13.16 8.63 6.03
C ASP A 294 11.71 8.28 5.62
N PRO A 295 11.47 7.86 4.35
CA PRO A 295 10.10 7.69 3.83
C PRO A 295 9.31 6.54 4.48
N HIS A 296 9.98 5.53 5.03
CA HIS A 296 9.33 4.31 5.52
C HIS A 296 9.12 4.32 7.03
N SER A 297 10.09 4.86 7.79
CA SER A 297 9.99 4.99 9.26
C SER A 297 9.45 6.34 9.74
N ASN A 298 9.40 7.36 8.88
CA ASN A 298 9.20 8.77 9.22
C ASN A 298 10.26 9.36 10.18
N GLN A 299 11.35 8.65 10.47
CA GLN A 299 12.40 9.14 11.35
C GLN A 299 13.18 10.29 10.71
N LEU A 300 13.55 11.29 11.51
CA LEU A 300 14.30 12.47 11.05
C LEU A 300 15.77 12.11 10.78
N LYS A 301 16.22 12.34 9.54
CA LYS A 301 17.62 12.14 9.12
C LYS A 301 18.54 13.07 9.92
N THR A 302 19.67 12.53 10.36
CA THR A 302 20.56 13.16 11.35
C THR A 302 21.05 14.57 10.98
N SER A 303 21.13 14.89 9.68
CA SER A 303 21.54 16.19 9.14
C SER A 303 20.49 17.31 9.22
N HIS A 304 19.20 17.01 9.43
CA HIS A 304 18.09 17.96 9.21
C HIS A 304 17.33 18.36 10.50
N ARG A 305 18.05 18.54 11.61
CA ARG A 305 17.43 18.89 12.91
C ARG A 305 16.80 20.31 12.89
N ASN A 306 15.60 20.41 13.48
CA ASN A 306 14.86 21.66 13.75
C ASN A 306 14.31 22.44 12.52
N VAL A 307 14.22 21.83 11.33
CA VAL A 307 13.69 22.46 10.11
C VAL A 307 12.34 23.18 10.34
N HIS A 308 11.37 22.53 10.99
CA HIS A 308 10.04 23.10 11.25
C HIS A 308 9.99 24.12 12.41
N LYS A 309 11.00 24.17 13.29
CA LYS A 309 10.97 24.99 14.51
C LYS A 309 11.41 26.45 14.29
N LYS A 310 12.04 26.76 13.16
CA LYS A 310 12.88 27.97 13.01
C LYS A 310 12.11 29.30 12.82
N LEU A 311 10.77 29.26 12.67
CA LEU A 311 9.98 30.43 12.24
C LEU A 311 8.79 30.83 13.14
N PHE A 312 8.43 30.05 14.17
CA PHE A 312 7.42 30.46 15.17
C PHE A 312 7.81 31.74 15.94
N SER A 313 9.10 32.07 16.02
CA SER A 313 9.64 33.26 16.70
C SER A 313 9.69 34.53 15.84
N THR A 314 9.35 34.45 14.55
CA THR A 314 9.42 35.56 13.59
C THR A 314 8.08 36.00 13.01
N LEU A 315 7.01 35.23 13.26
CA LEU A 315 5.62 35.60 12.89
C LEU A 315 4.80 36.14 14.08
N SER A 316 5.42 36.30 15.26
CA SER A 316 4.78 36.83 16.48
C SER A 316 5.17 38.30 16.75
N LYS A 317 5.11 39.16 15.73
CA LYS A 317 5.42 40.60 15.79
C LYS A 317 4.54 41.39 14.83
#